data_AF-A0A3C0DV37-F1
#
_entry.id   AF-A0A3C0DV37-F1
#
_cell.length_a   1.000
_cell.length_b   1.000
_cell.length_c   1.000
_cell.angle_alpha   90.00
_cell.angle_beta   90.00
_cell.angle_gamma   90.00
#
_symmetry.space_group_name_H-M   'P 1'
#
loop_
_entity.id
_entity.type
_entity.pdbx_description
1 polymer ?
#
loop_
_entity_poly.entity_id
_entity_poly.type
_entity_poly.pdbx_seq_one_letter_code
_entity_poly.pdbx_strand_id
1 'polypeptide(L)'
;MKLSWAILTCLWTASILAQNNQNSWWAFQPVYKPPVPKNGAHWARNPVDHFIARQLDAKKLTPAKSANRRTLIRRVSLDLTGLPPTLAETKSFLEDPSPDAYEKLVDRLLASPRYGERQASLWLDLVRYADSDGYRADHFRPEAWRYRDYVIKSFNTDKPYDLFVREQLAGDEIDPANRDALTATMFLRHWIYEHNQRDVEMQWAEILADVTNVTADVFLGLGMQCARCHDHKFDPILQKDYFRMQAFFAPMLPRASMPVGTIAERTAHYKAMQQWLQETDTLRRKLRAIEQPVLLQHATREGFDKFIDKIKIMIRKHPEDRNAYERQIAEMASRQFDLEQSKLPERLKGYTKTEWEKLRTALRPFEAKKPKLLPEIKFVVSDAGPIAPVTRIPKKDIVVQP
;
A
#
# COMPACT_ATOMS: atom_id res chain seq x y z
N MET A 1 -17.04 -6.21 -63.55
CA MET A 1 -16.60 -7.04 -62.40
C MET A 1 -15.21 -6.59 -61.94
N LYS A 2 -15.15 -5.56 -61.09
CA LYS A 2 -13.91 -5.02 -60.52
C LYS A 2 -14.21 -4.63 -59.07
N LEU A 3 -14.05 -5.57 -58.14
CA LEU A 3 -14.01 -5.33 -56.70
C LEU A 3 -13.59 -6.63 -56.00
N SER A 4 -12.29 -6.95 -56.03
CA SER A 4 -11.80 -8.09 -55.22
C SER A 4 -10.29 -8.11 -54.92
N TRP A 5 -9.55 -7.00 -55.09
CA TRP A 5 -8.09 -7.01 -54.89
C TRP A 5 -7.54 -5.89 -53.98
N ALA A 6 -8.40 -5.11 -53.32
CA ALA A 6 -7.97 -3.98 -52.47
C ALA A 6 -8.19 -4.18 -50.96
N ILE A 7 -8.88 -5.25 -50.53
CA ILE A 7 -9.21 -5.46 -49.10
C ILE A 7 -8.29 -6.49 -48.43
N LEU A 8 -7.61 -7.36 -49.19
CA LEU A 8 -6.70 -8.36 -48.61
C LEU A 8 -5.30 -7.81 -48.26
N THR A 9 -4.88 -6.68 -48.83
CA THR A 9 -3.53 -6.12 -48.61
C THR A 9 -3.42 -5.21 -47.38
N CYS A 10 -4.53 -4.71 -46.81
CA CYS A 10 -4.50 -3.93 -45.56
C CYS A 10 -4.52 -4.78 -44.28
N LEU A 11 -4.84 -6.08 -44.37
CA LEU A 11 -4.89 -6.97 -43.20
C LEU A 11 -3.60 -7.78 -42.98
N TRP A 12 -2.67 -7.76 -43.94
CA TRP A 12 -1.40 -8.49 -43.84
C TRP A 12 -0.19 -7.61 -43.47
N THR A 13 -0.29 -6.29 -43.60
CA THR A 13 0.80 -5.38 -43.16
C THR A 13 0.69 -4.98 -41.69
N ALA A 14 -0.50 -5.07 -41.08
CA ALA A 14 -0.68 -4.77 -39.66
C ALA A 14 -0.17 -5.90 -38.72
N SER A 15 -0.10 -7.14 -39.19
CA SER A 15 0.30 -8.29 -38.36
C SER A 15 1.79 -8.66 -38.47
N ILE A 16 2.53 -8.09 -39.43
CA ILE A 16 3.96 -8.40 -39.62
C ILE A 16 4.89 -7.41 -38.87
N LEU A 17 4.37 -6.26 -38.42
CA LEU A 17 5.16 -5.32 -37.60
C LEU A 17 5.13 -5.62 -36.09
N ALA A 18 4.30 -6.55 -35.62
CA ALA A 18 4.13 -6.81 -34.19
C ALA A 18 4.90 -8.02 -33.65
N GLN A 19 5.50 -8.87 -34.49
CA GLN A 19 6.14 -10.12 -34.06
C GLN A 19 7.67 -10.13 -34.06
N ASN A 20 8.34 -9.15 -34.68
CA ASN A 20 9.80 -9.08 -34.70
C ASN A 20 10.35 -8.06 -33.69
N ASN A 21 10.20 -8.33 -32.37
CA ASN A 21 11.17 -7.96 -31.31
C ASN A 21 10.69 -8.12 -29.84
N GLN A 22 9.81 -9.08 -29.52
CA GLN A 22 9.43 -9.30 -28.11
C GLN A 22 10.62 -9.63 -27.18
N ASN A 23 11.78 -10.01 -27.73
CA ASN A 23 13.01 -10.26 -26.97
C ASN A 23 14.01 -9.09 -26.95
N SER A 24 13.72 -7.93 -27.54
CA SER A 24 14.68 -6.81 -27.65
C SER A 24 14.30 -5.56 -26.84
N TRP A 25 13.31 -5.65 -25.96
CA TRP A 25 12.92 -4.51 -25.14
C TRP A 25 14.07 -4.09 -24.24
N TRP A 26 14.62 -2.89 -24.49
CA TRP A 26 15.82 -2.39 -23.79
C TRP A 26 15.66 -2.41 -22.26
N ALA A 27 14.44 -2.16 -21.76
CA ALA A 27 14.13 -2.09 -20.33
C ALA A 27 14.12 -3.47 -19.63
N PHE A 28 13.97 -4.56 -20.39
CA PHE A 28 13.97 -5.93 -19.87
C PHE A 28 15.26 -6.69 -20.18
N GLN A 29 16.26 -6.01 -20.78
CA GLN A 29 17.59 -6.59 -20.96
C GLN A 29 18.41 -6.45 -19.67
N PRO A 30 19.35 -7.39 -19.41
CA PRO A 30 20.32 -7.22 -18.34
C PRO A 30 21.08 -5.89 -18.46
N VAL A 31 21.20 -5.18 -17.34
CA VAL A 31 21.99 -3.95 -17.26
C VAL A 31 23.47 -4.31 -17.40
N TYR A 32 24.14 -3.75 -18.39
CA TYR A 32 25.59 -3.86 -18.55
C TYR A 32 26.24 -2.50 -18.29
N LYS A 33 27.51 -2.50 -17.85
CA LYS A 33 28.29 -1.28 -17.60
C LYS A 33 29.13 -0.93 -18.82
N PRO A 34 28.68 -0.03 -19.72
CA PRO A 34 29.45 0.35 -20.90
C PRO A 34 30.74 1.09 -20.51
N PRO A 35 31.78 1.02 -21.35
CA PRO A 35 32.94 1.90 -21.21
C PRO A 35 32.51 3.37 -21.35
N VAL A 36 33.06 4.23 -20.49
CA VAL A 36 32.77 5.67 -20.50
C VAL A 36 33.37 6.30 -21.77
N PRO A 37 32.59 7.05 -22.57
CA PRO A 37 33.11 7.76 -23.75
C PRO A 37 34.16 8.81 -23.38
N LYS A 38 34.97 9.24 -24.36
CA LYS A 38 35.97 10.32 -24.18
C LYS A 38 35.46 11.70 -24.64
N ASN A 39 34.22 11.79 -25.09
CA ASN A 39 33.59 13.04 -25.56
C ASN A 39 33.47 14.08 -24.45
N GLY A 40 33.25 15.35 -24.79
CA GLY A 40 32.91 16.38 -23.81
C GLY A 40 34.08 17.04 -23.09
N ALA A 41 35.34 16.72 -23.45
CA ALA A 41 36.58 17.40 -23.04
C ALA A 41 36.48 18.25 -21.74
N HIS A 42 36.62 19.58 -21.84
CA HIS A 42 36.60 20.51 -20.69
C HIS A 42 35.20 20.79 -20.11
N TRP A 43 34.14 20.26 -20.72
CA TRP A 43 32.76 20.46 -20.28
C TRP A 43 32.29 19.36 -19.33
N ALA A 44 32.63 18.10 -19.63
CA ALA A 44 32.22 16.95 -18.83
C ALA A 44 32.96 16.92 -17.48
N ARG A 45 32.21 16.77 -16.39
CA ARG A 45 32.73 16.74 -15.01
C ARG A 45 32.60 15.37 -14.36
N ASN A 46 31.64 14.57 -14.80
CA ASN A 46 31.40 13.22 -14.30
C ASN A 46 31.15 12.22 -15.45
N PRO A 47 31.13 10.91 -15.18
CA PRO A 47 30.91 9.88 -16.21
C PRO A 47 29.63 10.05 -17.03
N VAL A 48 28.53 10.53 -16.43
CA VAL A 48 27.25 10.75 -17.12
C VAL A 48 27.39 11.85 -18.19
N ASP A 49 28.11 12.93 -17.87
CA ASP A 49 28.33 14.03 -18.79
C ASP A 49 29.03 13.57 -20.08
N HIS A 50 29.97 12.62 -20.00
CA HIS A 50 30.62 12.05 -21.20
C HIS A 50 29.62 11.32 -22.12
N PHE A 51 28.62 10.63 -21.56
CA PHE A 51 27.56 10.00 -22.35
C PHE A 51 26.64 11.03 -23.01
N ILE A 52 26.32 12.13 -22.30
CA ILE A 52 25.53 13.25 -22.84
C ILE A 52 26.31 13.94 -23.96
N ALA A 53 27.59 14.24 -23.73
CA ALA A 53 28.46 14.89 -24.70
C ALA A 53 28.57 14.08 -26.01
N ARG A 54 28.71 12.75 -25.90
CA ARG A 54 28.68 11.87 -27.08
C ARG A 54 27.41 12.06 -27.92
N GLN A 55 26.25 12.19 -27.28
CA GLN A 55 24.98 12.40 -27.97
C GLN A 55 24.85 13.81 -28.56
N LEU A 56 25.37 14.83 -27.86
CA LEU A 56 25.42 16.19 -28.36
C LEU A 56 26.32 16.29 -29.60
N ASP A 57 27.53 15.73 -29.56
CA ASP A 57 28.48 15.70 -30.68
C ASP A 57 27.87 15.00 -31.90
N ALA A 58 27.24 13.83 -31.71
CA ALA A 58 26.57 13.10 -32.78
C ALA A 58 25.43 13.91 -33.44
N LYS A 59 24.74 14.74 -32.64
CA LYS A 59 23.67 15.64 -33.10
C LYS A 59 24.19 17.01 -33.52
N LYS A 60 25.50 17.27 -33.47
CA LYS A 60 26.14 18.56 -33.75
C LYS A 60 25.56 19.70 -32.89
N LEU A 61 25.23 19.39 -31.64
CA LEU A 61 24.72 20.33 -30.66
C LEU A 61 25.83 20.71 -29.68
N THR A 62 25.82 21.95 -29.22
CA THR A 62 26.70 22.42 -28.14
C THR A 62 25.91 22.59 -26.85
N PRO A 63 26.50 22.28 -25.67
CA PRO A 63 25.85 22.54 -24.39
C PRO A 63 25.43 24.00 -24.23
N ALA A 64 24.30 24.24 -23.56
CA ALA A 64 23.87 25.58 -23.20
C ALA A 64 24.82 26.20 -22.16
N LYS A 65 24.93 27.53 -22.15
CA LYS A 65 25.67 28.26 -21.12
C LYS A 65 25.04 28.03 -19.74
N SER A 66 25.88 27.95 -18.71
CA SER A 66 25.41 27.91 -17.32
C SER A 66 24.55 29.12 -16.99
N ALA A 67 23.49 28.89 -16.20
CA ALA A 67 22.68 29.97 -15.68
C ALA A 67 23.50 30.87 -14.72
N ASN A 68 23.14 32.16 -14.64
CA ASN A 68 23.77 33.05 -13.66
C ASN A 68 23.44 32.63 -12.22
N ARG A 69 24.26 33.04 -11.25
CA ARG A 69 24.12 32.64 -9.83
C ARG A 69 22.73 32.94 -9.27
N ARG A 70 22.13 34.09 -9.60
CA ARG A 70 20.80 34.47 -9.10
C ARG A 70 19.69 33.52 -9.61
N THR A 71 19.79 33.09 -10.86
CA THR A 71 18.90 32.08 -11.43
C THR A 71 19.15 30.70 -10.82
N LEU A 72 20.42 30.32 -10.60
CA LEU A 72 20.78 29.03 -10.02
C LEU A 72 20.20 28.84 -8.62
N ILE A 73 20.42 29.79 -7.71
CA ILE A 73 19.89 29.67 -6.33
C ILE A 73 18.37 29.60 -6.32
N ARG A 74 17.68 30.38 -7.16
CA ARG A 74 16.23 30.32 -7.25
C ARG A 74 15.73 28.94 -7.68
N ARG A 75 16.34 28.36 -8.73
CA ARG A 75 15.93 27.06 -9.26
C ARG A 75 16.18 25.95 -8.25
N VAL A 76 17.41 25.85 -7.75
CA VAL A 76 17.79 24.76 -6.83
C VAL A 76 17.03 24.82 -5.50
N SER A 77 16.72 26.01 -4.98
CA SER A 77 15.87 26.14 -3.79
C SER A 77 14.45 25.67 -4.04
N LEU A 78 13.83 26.04 -5.18
CA LEU A 78 12.49 25.58 -5.53
C LEU A 78 12.45 24.07 -5.79
N ASP A 79 13.47 23.53 -6.46
CA ASP A 79 13.54 22.11 -6.78
C ASP A 79 13.68 21.26 -5.50
N LEU A 80 14.62 21.65 -4.62
CA LEU A 80 14.93 20.86 -3.42
C LEU A 80 13.97 21.10 -2.27
N THR A 81 13.45 22.32 -2.09
CA THR A 81 12.63 22.68 -0.90
C THR A 81 11.21 23.12 -1.24
N GLY A 82 10.87 23.28 -2.52
CA GLY A 82 9.57 23.83 -2.94
C GLY A 82 9.40 25.33 -2.68
N LEU A 83 10.39 26.01 -2.07
CA LEU A 83 10.30 27.40 -1.66
C LEU A 83 11.37 28.27 -2.35
N PRO A 84 11.06 29.56 -2.60
CA PRO A 84 12.08 30.50 -3.05
C PRO A 84 13.12 30.74 -1.94
N PRO A 85 14.39 31.04 -2.30
CA PRO A 85 15.40 31.40 -1.31
C PRO A 85 15.03 32.73 -0.64
N THR A 86 15.39 32.89 0.63
CA THR A 86 15.30 34.18 1.33
C THR A 86 16.33 35.17 0.78
N LEU A 87 16.15 36.46 1.10
CA LEU A 87 17.12 37.51 0.74
C LEU A 87 18.51 37.24 1.35
N ALA A 88 18.56 36.78 2.60
CA ALA A 88 19.82 36.47 3.29
C ALA A 88 20.56 35.31 2.63
N GLU A 89 19.86 34.22 2.29
CA GLU A 89 20.44 33.08 1.59
C GLU A 89 20.90 33.46 0.18
N THR A 90 20.13 34.29 -0.52
CA THR A 90 20.50 34.81 -1.84
C THR A 90 21.78 35.62 -1.76
N LYS A 91 21.85 36.56 -0.82
CA LYS A 91 23.04 37.40 -0.62
C LYS A 91 24.27 36.55 -0.28
N SER A 92 24.14 35.66 0.70
CA SER A 92 25.22 34.74 1.12
C SER A 92 25.76 33.92 -0.06
N PHE A 93 24.89 33.34 -0.89
CA PHE A 93 25.36 32.60 -2.07
C PHE A 93 25.93 33.51 -3.15
N LEU A 94 25.41 34.71 -3.38
CA LEU A 94 25.96 35.59 -4.41
C LEU A 94 27.36 36.12 -4.05
N GLU A 95 27.60 36.33 -2.76
CA GLU A 95 28.85 36.92 -2.23
C GLU A 95 29.91 35.87 -1.87
N ASP A 96 29.57 34.58 -1.81
CA ASP A 96 30.53 33.50 -1.51
C ASP A 96 31.54 33.31 -2.67
N PRO A 97 32.83 33.64 -2.47
CA PRO A 97 33.85 33.53 -3.51
C PRO A 97 34.40 32.10 -3.64
N SER A 98 33.99 31.18 -2.77
CA SER A 98 34.54 29.83 -2.73
C SER A 98 34.24 29.09 -4.05
N PRO A 99 35.19 28.29 -4.56
CA PRO A 99 34.99 27.53 -5.79
C PRO A 99 33.87 26.47 -5.67
N ASP A 100 33.53 26.07 -4.44
CA ASP A 100 32.50 25.09 -4.05
C ASP A 100 31.22 25.74 -3.48
N ALA A 101 31.00 27.04 -3.71
CA ALA A 101 29.85 27.78 -3.17
C ALA A 101 28.49 27.17 -3.58
N TYR A 102 28.41 26.53 -4.76
CA TYR A 102 27.18 25.90 -5.24
C TYR A 102 26.91 24.58 -4.51
N GLU A 103 27.94 23.77 -4.30
CA GLU A 103 27.88 22.53 -3.55
C GLU A 103 27.48 22.80 -2.09
N LYS A 104 28.10 23.79 -1.44
CA LYS A 104 27.70 24.25 -0.10
C LYS A 104 26.24 24.70 -0.02
N LEU A 105 25.75 25.39 -1.06
CA LEU A 105 24.34 25.76 -1.16
C LEU A 105 23.43 24.53 -1.24
N VAL A 106 23.79 23.56 -2.08
CA VAL A 106 23.03 22.31 -2.24
C VAL A 106 23.01 21.53 -0.93
N ASP A 107 24.15 21.32 -0.28
CA ASP A 107 24.26 20.60 1.00
C ASP A 107 23.37 21.23 2.07
N ARG A 108 23.36 22.57 2.16
CA ARG A 108 22.50 23.31 3.09
C ARG A 108 21.02 23.13 2.80
N LEU A 109 20.63 23.04 1.52
CA LEU A 109 19.24 22.82 1.12
C LEU A 109 18.81 21.38 1.41
N LEU A 110 19.66 20.39 1.12
CA LEU A 110 19.42 18.99 1.43
C LEU A 110 19.31 18.74 2.94
N ALA A 111 20.10 19.45 3.75
CA ALA A 111 20.04 19.38 5.22
C ALA A 111 18.81 20.11 5.82
N SER A 112 18.03 20.83 5.02
CA SER A 112 16.83 21.53 5.51
C SER A 112 15.67 20.54 5.72
N PRO A 113 14.89 20.63 6.81
CA PRO A 113 13.68 19.82 6.98
C PRO A 113 12.67 19.92 5.82
N ARG A 114 12.71 21.06 5.11
CA ARG A 114 11.88 21.35 3.93
C ARG A 114 12.22 20.48 2.74
N TYR A 115 13.42 19.91 2.68
CA TYR A 115 13.78 18.94 1.66
C TYR A 115 12.88 17.70 1.76
N GLY A 116 12.77 17.11 2.96
CA GLY A 116 11.89 15.96 3.19
C GLY A 116 10.42 16.30 2.96
N GLU A 117 9.95 17.49 3.31
CA GLU A 117 8.58 17.95 3.00
C GLU A 117 8.34 17.99 1.48
N ARG A 118 9.28 18.56 0.72
CA ARG A 118 9.20 18.63 -0.74
C ARG A 118 9.22 17.25 -1.39
N GLN A 119 10.18 16.40 -1.04
CA GLN A 119 10.26 15.04 -1.59
C GLN A 119 9.03 14.21 -1.19
N ALA A 120 8.57 14.33 0.06
CA ALA A 120 7.37 13.65 0.51
C ALA A 120 6.14 14.10 -0.29
N SER A 121 5.96 15.38 -0.62
CA SER A 121 4.83 15.81 -1.45
C SER A 121 4.74 15.02 -2.77
N LEU A 122 5.88 14.83 -3.45
CA LEU A 122 5.94 14.09 -4.70
C LEU A 122 5.64 12.60 -4.47
N TRP A 123 6.20 12.02 -3.41
CA TRP A 123 5.96 10.62 -3.06
C TRP A 123 4.49 10.34 -2.70
N LEU A 124 3.88 11.23 -1.92
CA LEU A 124 2.52 11.08 -1.42
C LEU A 124 1.49 11.14 -2.55
N ASP A 125 1.76 11.93 -3.59
CA ASP A 125 0.96 11.92 -4.82
C ASP A 125 1.05 10.55 -5.53
N LEU A 126 2.25 9.96 -5.65
CA LEU A 126 2.45 8.66 -6.29
C LEU A 126 1.72 7.52 -5.58
N VAL A 127 1.70 7.54 -4.24
CA VAL A 127 1.08 6.48 -3.45
C VAL A 127 -0.40 6.73 -3.15
N ARG A 128 -0.96 7.84 -3.67
CA ARG A 128 -2.37 8.26 -3.52
C ARG A 128 -2.75 8.50 -2.07
N TYR A 129 -1.82 9.08 -1.33
CA TYR A 129 -2.05 9.49 0.03
C TYR A 129 -3.21 10.49 0.10
N ALA A 130 -4.09 10.30 1.08
CA ALA A 130 -5.08 11.29 1.48
C ALA A 130 -5.40 11.08 2.96
N ASP A 131 -5.71 12.17 3.68
CA ASP A 131 -6.19 12.14 5.06
C ASP A 131 -7.62 11.60 5.19
N SER A 132 -8.33 11.41 4.07
CA SER A 132 -9.71 10.93 3.98
C SER A 132 -9.95 10.06 2.74
N ASP A 133 -11.13 9.45 2.63
CA ASP A 133 -11.45 8.47 1.58
C ASP A 133 -11.81 9.09 0.20
N GLY A 134 -12.29 10.35 0.15
CA GLY A 134 -12.36 11.16 -1.07
C GLY A 134 -13.22 10.64 -2.25
N TYR A 135 -14.02 9.58 -2.07
CA TYR A 135 -14.86 8.98 -3.11
C TYR A 135 -16.34 9.41 -2.99
N ARG A 136 -17.27 8.47 -2.87
CA ARG A 136 -18.72 8.77 -2.68
C ARG A 136 -19.06 9.29 -1.28
N ALA A 137 -18.23 8.99 -0.30
CA ALA A 137 -18.32 9.49 1.06
C ALA A 137 -16.91 9.78 1.56
N ASP A 138 -16.75 10.90 2.26
CA ASP A 138 -15.43 11.40 2.66
C ASP A 138 -15.25 11.27 4.18
N HIS A 139 -14.81 10.09 4.61
CA HIS A 139 -14.48 9.83 6.02
C HIS A 139 -12.99 10.03 6.24
N PHE A 140 -12.62 10.57 7.41
CA PHE A 140 -11.22 10.63 7.82
C PHE A 140 -10.63 9.22 7.96
N ARG A 141 -9.42 9.04 7.43
CA ARG A 141 -8.61 7.84 7.60
C ARG A 141 -7.87 7.93 8.93
N PRO A 142 -8.20 7.09 9.94
CA PRO A 142 -7.64 7.25 11.27
C PRO A 142 -6.11 7.16 11.27
N GLU A 143 -5.42 8.17 11.80
CA GLU A 143 -3.95 8.19 11.89
C GLU A 143 -3.17 8.14 10.56
N ALA A 144 -3.81 8.33 9.40
CA ALA A 144 -3.12 8.32 8.10
C ALA A 144 -1.94 9.32 8.03
N TRP A 145 -2.08 10.48 8.69
CA TRP A 145 -1.03 11.50 8.82
C TRP A 145 0.31 10.97 9.34
N ARG A 146 0.32 9.85 10.07
CA ARG A 146 1.56 9.21 10.53
C ARG A 146 2.39 8.70 9.36
N TYR A 147 1.76 8.23 8.29
CA TYR A 147 2.47 7.81 7.08
C TYR A 147 3.12 9.00 6.36
N ARG A 148 2.41 10.13 6.22
CA ARG A 148 2.99 11.38 5.70
C ARG A 148 4.25 11.76 6.50
N ASP A 149 4.14 11.78 7.83
CA ASP A 149 5.25 12.17 8.70
C ASP A 149 6.41 11.15 8.62
N TYR A 150 6.11 9.85 8.49
CA TYR A 150 7.10 8.80 8.24
C TYR A 150 7.85 9.01 6.92
N VAL A 151 7.17 9.38 5.84
CA VAL A 151 7.79 9.65 4.53
C VAL A 151 8.69 10.88 4.62
N ILE A 152 8.20 11.98 5.21
CA ILE A 152 8.98 13.21 5.43
C ILE A 152 10.26 12.90 6.22
N LYS A 153 10.11 12.16 7.33
CA LYS A 153 11.24 11.75 8.16
C LYS A 153 12.23 10.89 7.36
N SER A 154 11.74 9.91 6.60
CA SER A 154 12.58 9.00 5.83
C SER A 154 13.48 9.74 4.82
N PHE A 155 12.96 10.76 4.13
CA PHE A 155 13.78 11.61 3.25
C PHE A 155 14.78 12.47 4.03
N ASN A 156 14.35 13.12 5.12
CA ASN A 156 15.23 13.99 5.90
C ASN A 156 16.35 13.25 6.63
N THR A 157 16.16 11.96 6.94
CA THR A 157 17.19 11.12 7.56
C THR A 157 18.01 10.32 6.55
N ASP A 158 17.83 10.57 5.25
CA ASP A 158 18.49 9.83 4.16
C ASP A 158 18.35 8.30 4.33
N LYS A 159 17.11 7.84 4.58
CA LYS A 159 16.84 6.41 4.78
C LYS A 159 17.24 5.64 3.51
N PRO A 160 18.01 4.54 3.63
CA PRO A 160 18.33 3.69 2.48
C PRO A 160 17.07 3.28 1.71
N TYR A 161 17.08 3.49 0.40
CA TYR A 161 15.90 3.27 -0.45
C TYR A 161 15.37 1.83 -0.35
N ASP A 162 16.26 0.84 -0.28
CA ASP A 162 15.89 -0.57 -0.12
C ASP A 162 15.14 -0.84 1.20
N LEU A 163 15.53 -0.16 2.29
CA LEU A 163 14.82 -0.25 3.56
C LEU A 163 13.48 0.47 3.49
N PHE A 164 13.44 1.66 2.89
CA PHE A 164 12.19 2.43 2.69
C PHE A 164 11.15 1.65 1.88
N VAL A 165 11.57 0.93 0.84
CA VAL A 165 10.69 0.05 0.06
C VAL A 165 10.23 -1.15 0.91
N ARG A 166 11.15 -1.86 1.57
CA ARG A 166 10.83 -3.05 2.36
C ARG A 166 9.88 -2.75 3.52
N GLU A 167 10.06 -1.65 4.24
CA GLU A 167 9.18 -1.23 5.32
C GLU A 167 7.75 -0.96 4.82
N GLN A 168 7.58 -0.36 3.63
CA GLN A 168 6.25 -0.08 3.08
C GLN A 168 5.50 -1.33 2.61
N LEU A 169 6.22 -2.36 2.14
CA LEU A 169 5.63 -3.60 1.63
C LEU A 169 5.45 -4.68 2.70
N ALA A 170 6.33 -4.73 3.71
CA ALA A 170 6.40 -5.83 4.67
C ALA A 170 6.91 -5.38 6.06
N GLY A 171 6.66 -4.13 6.44
CA GLY A 171 7.15 -3.56 7.71
C GLY A 171 6.69 -4.34 8.96
N ASP A 172 5.51 -4.95 8.91
CA ASP A 172 5.00 -5.81 9.97
C ASP A 172 5.69 -7.17 10.06
N GLU A 173 6.35 -7.62 8.99
CA GLU A 173 7.10 -8.89 8.96
C GLU A 173 8.58 -8.69 9.29
N ILE A 174 9.22 -7.68 8.69
CA ILE A 174 10.68 -7.48 8.80
C ILE A 174 11.10 -6.90 10.15
N ASP A 175 10.23 -6.10 10.78
CA ASP A 175 10.48 -5.49 12.09
C ASP A 175 9.18 -5.26 12.86
N PRO A 176 8.50 -6.34 13.32
CA PRO A 176 7.16 -6.27 13.92
C PRO A 176 7.07 -5.46 15.23
N ALA A 177 8.21 -5.13 15.85
CA ALA A 177 8.26 -4.32 17.07
C ALA A 177 8.53 -2.83 16.79
N ASN A 178 8.90 -2.49 15.55
CA ASN A 178 9.20 -1.14 15.15
C ASN A 178 7.95 -0.43 14.65
N ARG A 179 7.58 0.63 15.36
CA ARG A 179 6.41 1.43 15.05
C ARG A 179 6.52 2.14 13.71
N ASP A 180 7.71 2.57 13.31
CA ASP A 180 7.92 3.24 12.02
C ASP A 180 7.75 2.24 10.87
N ALA A 181 8.28 1.01 11.02
CA ALA A 181 8.06 -0.07 10.04
C ALA A 181 6.57 -0.43 9.91
N LEU A 182 5.84 -0.55 11.03
CA LEU A 182 4.38 -0.74 11.00
C LEU A 182 3.65 0.44 10.35
N THR A 183 4.08 1.68 10.61
CA THR A 183 3.51 2.89 10.01
C THR A 183 3.73 2.91 8.49
N ALA A 184 4.87 2.42 8.02
CA ALA A 184 5.19 2.35 6.59
C ALA A 184 4.18 1.46 5.82
N THR A 185 3.65 0.41 6.45
CA THR A 185 2.63 -0.47 5.83
C THR A 185 1.32 0.24 5.47
N MET A 186 1.09 1.47 5.94
CA MET A 186 -0.02 2.31 5.49
C MET A 186 0.02 2.60 3.98
N PHE A 187 1.17 2.43 3.30
CA PHE A 187 1.25 2.38 1.84
C PHE A 187 0.19 1.44 1.26
N LEU A 188 0.05 0.26 1.87
CA LEU A 188 -0.94 -0.77 1.56
C LEU A 188 -2.32 -0.44 2.17
N ARG A 189 -2.73 0.82 2.27
CA ARG A 189 -4.05 1.22 2.82
C ARG A 189 -4.71 2.37 2.07
N HIS A 190 -4.05 2.94 1.07
CA HIS A 190 -4.50 4.14 0.37
C HIS A 190 -5.43 3.89 -0.82
N TRP A 191 -6.00 2.68 -0.96
CA TRP A 191 -7.02 2.36 -1.96
C TRP A 191 -8.35 3.13 -1.72
N ILE A 192 -9.21 3.10 -2.73
CA ILE A 192 -10.59 3.58 -2.64
C ILE A 192 -11.43 2.60 -1.82
N TYR A 193 -12.17 3.11 -0.83
CA TYR A 193 -13.05 2.31 0.01
C TYR A 193 -14.48 2.89 0.02
N GLU A 194 -15.47 2.02 -0.18
CA GLU A 194 -16.89 2.37 -0.16
C GLU A 194 -17.58 1.56 0.94
N HIS A 195 -17.87 2.23 2.06
CA HIS A 195 -18.29 1.60 3.32
C HIS A 195 -19.66 0.89 3.27
N ASN A 196 -20.44 1.08 2.20
CA ASN A 196 -21.77 0.50 2.00
C ASN A 196 -21.84 -0.41 0.76
N GLN A 197 -20.71 -0.72 0.12
CA GLN A 197 -20.64 -1.58 -1.06
C GLN A 197 -21.25 -2.96 -0.76
N ARG A 198 -22.30 -3.33 -1.50
CA ARG A 198 -23.03 -4.58 -1.29
C ARG A 198 -22.21 -5.80 -1.70
N ASP A 199 -21.44 -5.68 -2.78
CA ASP A 199 -20.56 -6.75 -3.24
C ASP A 199 -19.17 -6.62 -2.59
N VAL A 200 -19.06 -7.21 -1.40
CA VAL A 200 -17.83 -7.19 -0.58
C VAL A 200 -16.68 -7.91 -1.28
N GLU A 201 -16.97 -8.97 -2.03
CA GLU A 201 -15.94 -9.72 -2.75
C GLU A 201 -15.38 -8.92 -3.93
N MET A 202 -16.25 -8.26 -4.69
CA MET A 202 -15.81 -7.34 -5.74
C MET A 202 -14.96 -6.22 -5.16
N GLN A 203 -15.39 -5.58 -4.07
CA GLN A 203 -14.61 -4.53 -3.43
C GLN A 203 -13.22 -5.04 -3.00
N TRP A 204 -13.14 -6.23 -2.43
CA TRP A 204 -11.87 -6.83 -2.05
C TRP A 204 -10.97 -7.12 -3.26
N ALA A 205 -11.53 -7.61 -4.35
CA ALA A 205 -10.80 -7.84 -5.60
C ALA A 205 -10.27 -6.53 -6.21
N GLU A 206 -11.04 -5.43 -6.15
CA GLU A 206 -10.57 -4.10 -6.59
C GLU A 206 -9.44 -3.57 -5.69
N ILE A 207 -9.53 -3.77 -4.37
CA ILE A 207 -8.46 -3.38 -3.42
C ILE A 207 -7.16 -4.13 -3.72
N LEU A 208 -7.22 -5.45 -3.95
CA LEU A 208 -6.03 -6.23 -4.31
C LEU A 208 -5.46 -5.81 -5.66
N ALA A 209 -6.31 -5.52 -6.65
CA ALA A 209 -5.87 -4.99 -7.94
C ALA A 209 -5.19 -3.63 -7.77
N ASP A 210 -5.77 -2.73 -6.99
CA ASP A 210 -5.24 -1.40 -6.70
C ASP A 210 -3.84 -1.44 -6.10
N VAL A 211 -3.65 -2.24 -5.04
CA VAL A 211 -2.35 -2.43 -4.38
C VAL A 211 -1.32 -3.04 -5.33
N THR A 212 -1.72 -4.04 -6.12
CA THR A 212 -0.85 -4.69 -7.10
C THR A 212 -0.36 -3.68 -8.14
N ASN A 213 -1.28 -2.88 -8.68
CA ASN A 213 -1.00 -1.91 -9.73
C ASN A 213 -0.04 -0.83 -9.23
N VAL A 214 -0.31 -0.24 -8.06
CA VAL A 214 0.51 0.87 -7.57
C VAL A 214 1.84 0.43 -7.02
N THR A 215 1.95 -0.79 -6.49
CA THR A 215 3.27 -1.37 -6.23
C THR A 215 4.10 -1.43 -7.51
N ALA A 216 3.52 -1.88 -8.62
CA ALA A 216 4.23 -1.97 -9.89
C ALA A 216 4.55 -0.58 -10.49
N ASP A 217 3.60 0.35 -10.46
CA ASP A 217 3.81 1.72 -10.94
C ASP A 217 4.92 2.42 -10.15
N VAL A 218 4.89 2.35 -8.81
CA VAL A 218 5.79 3.11 -7.94
C VAL A 218 7.18 2.49 -7.83
N PHE A 219 7.29 1.17 -7.71
CA PHE A 219 8.57 0.52 -7.43
C PHE A 219 9.21 -0.12 -8.66
N LEU A 220 8.42 -0.53 -9.66
CA LEU A 220 8.95 -1.12 -10.90
C LEU A 220 8.95 -0.13 -12.06
N GLY A 221 8.20 0.97 -11.96
CA GLY A 221 7.98 1.88 -13.10
C GLY A 221 7.23 1.21 -14.24
N LEU A 222 6.41 0.19 -13.94
CA LEU A 222 5.72 -0.65 -14.93
C LEU A 222 4.21 -0.66 -14.69
N GLY A 223 3.46 -0.16 -15.67
CA GLY A 223 1.99 -0.24 -15.68
C GLY A 223 1.52 -1.64 -16.05
N MET A 224 1.08 -2.44 -15.08
CA MET A 224 0.61 -3.81 -15.35
C MET A 224 -0.92 -3.93 -15.49
N GLN A 225 -1.66 -2.82 -15.42
CA GLN A 225 -3.11 -2.82 -15.28
C GLN A 225 -3.81 -3.53 -16.46
N CYS A 226 -3.30 -3.41 -17.69
CA CYS A 226 -3.85 -4.14 -18.84
C CYS A 226 -3.72 -5.66 -18.68
N ALA A 227 -2.65 -6.13 -18.02
CA ALA A 227 -2.38 -7.54 -17.76
C ALA A 227 -3.47 -8.21 -16.89
N ARG A 228 -4.27 -7.42 -16.16
CA ARG A 228 -5.37 -7.90 -15.32
C ARG A 228 -6.40 -8.72 -16.12
N CYS A 229 -6.74 -8.27 -17.33
CA CYS A 229 -7.83 -8.85 -18.13
C CYS A 229 -7.35 -9.76 -19.26
N HIS A 230 -6.18 -9.49 -19.83
CA HIS A 230 -5.54 -10.23 -20.91
C HIS A 230 -4.03 -10.03 -20.82
N ASP A 231 -3.19 -10.78 -21.55
CA ASP A 231 -1.75 -10.50 -21.57
C ASP A 231 -1.49 -9.07 -22.03
N HIS A 232 -0.53 -8.38 -21.42
CA HIS A 232 -0.32 -6.96 -21.62
C HIS A 232 -0.09 -6.63 -23.11
N LYS A 233 -0.71 -5.55 -23.60
CA LYS A 233 -0.79 -5.25 -25.04
C LYS A 233 0.57 -4.93 -25.67
N PHE A 234 1.45 -4.29 -24.91
CA PHE A 234 2.73 -3.76 -25.41
C PHE A 234 3.90 -4.43 -24.71
N ASP A 235 3.97 -4.31 -23.38
CA ASP A 235 5.01 -4.94 -22.57
C ASP A 235 4.86 -6.47 -22.47
N PRO A 236 5.96 -7.22 -22.30
CA PRO A 236 5.98 -8.67 -22.21
C PRO A 236 5.53 -9.18 -20.83
N ILE A 237 4.34 -8.77 -20.38
CA ILE A 237 3.77 -9.13 -19.08
C ILE A 237 2.55 -10.02 -19.32
N LEU A 238 2.64 -11.29 -18.95
CA LEU A 238 1.52 -12.21 -19.06
C LEU A 238 0.47 -11.90 -17.99
N GLN A 239 -0.80 -12.17 -18.30
CA GLN A 239 -1.86 -12.12 -17.30
C GLN A 239 -1.55 -13.04 -16.12
N LYS A 240 -0.91 -14.18 -16.39
CA LYS A 240 -0.47 -15.09 -15.32
C LYS A 240 0.47 -14.36 -14.35
N ASP A 241 1.44 -13.61 -14.85
CA ASP A 241 2.43 -12.92 -14.02
C ASP A 241 1.81 -11.75 -13.23
N TYR A 242 0.80 -11.08 -13.78
CA TYR A 242 -0.03 -10.13 -13.03
C TYR A 242 -0.63 -10.76 -11.77
N PHE A 243 -1.27 -11.93 -11.92
CA PHE A 243 -1.88 -12.61 -10.77
C PHE A 243 -0.85 -13.27 -9.85
N ARG A 244 0.35 -13.63 -10.33
CA ARG A 244 1.48 -14.02 -9.47
C ARG A 244 1.91 -12.85 -8.59
N MET A 245 2.04 -11.65 -9.15
CA MET A 245 2.33 -10.43 -8.38
C MET A 245 1.22 -10.13 -7.36
N GLN A 246 -0.05 -10.21 -7.76
CA GLN A 246 -1.17 -10.04 -6.83
C GLN A 246 -1.16 -11.06 -5.69
N ALA A 247 -0.64 -12.27 -5.90
CA ALA A 247 -0.59 -13.31 -4.89
C ALA A 247 0.29 -12.96 -3.68
N PHE A 248 1.28 -12.07 -3.83
CA PHE A 248 2.04 -11.53 -2.68
C PHE A 248 1.16 -10.68 -1.75
N PHE A 249 0.11 -10.05 -2.27
CA PHE A 249 -0.82 -9.21 -1.49
C PHE A 249 -2.09 -9.94 -1.07
N ALA A 250 -2.33 -11.15 -1.57
CA ALA A 250 -3.48 -11.97 -1.19
C ALA A 250 -3.66 -12.17 0.33
N PRO A 251 -2.61 -12.37 1.16
CA PRO A 251 -2.78 -12.52 2.60
C PRO A 251 -3.10 -11.21 3.33
N MET A 252 -2.97 -10.04 2.69
CA MET A 252 -3.18 -8.74 3.32
C MET A 252 -4.52 -8.64 4.04
N LEU A 253 -4.52 -8.12 5.27
CA LEU A 253 -5.70 -7.84 6.07
C LEU A 253 -5.63 -6.40 6.60
N PRO A 254 -6.56 -5.51 6.20
CA PRO A 254 -6.61 -4.16 6.72
C PRO A 254 -7.00 -4.19 8.20
N ARG A 255 -6.12 -3.76 9.10
CA ARG A 255 -6.39 -3.75 10.54
C ARG A 255 -7.09 -2.47 10.98
N ALA A 256 -8.10 -2.60 11.85
CA ALA A 256 -8.63 -1.43 12.55
C ALA A 256 -7.53 -0.82 13.44
N SER A 257 -6.83 -1.70 14.15
CA SER A 257 -5.65 -1.39 14.94
C SER A 257 -4.75 -2.61 15.13
N MET A 258 -3.50 -2.36 15.52
CA MET A 258 -2.50 -3.38 15.87
C MET A 258 -1.78 -2.98 17.17
N PRO A 259 -1.53 -3.94 18.09
CA PRO A 259 -0.80 -3.67 19.32
C PRO A 259 0.67 -3.37 19.01
N VAL A 260 1.16 -2.26 19.56
CA VAL A 260 2.54 -1.83 19.53
C VAL A 260 3.15 -1.90 20.93
N GLY A 261 4.45 -2.13 21.00
CA GLY A 261 5.21 -2.30 22.24
C GLY A 261 6.50 -3.04 21.97
N THR A 262 7.35 -3.14 22.98
CA THR A 262 8.58 -3.92 22.91
C THR A 262 8.28 -5.39 22.60
N ILE A 263 9.27 -6.12 22.07
CA ILE A 263 9.15 -7.57 21.82
C ILE A 263 8.73 -8.30 23.10
N ALA A 264 9.29 -7.93 24.26
CA ALA A 264 8.97 -8.54 25.54
C ALA A 264 7.50 -8.30 25.94
N GLU A 265 7.01 -7.06 25.87
CA GLU A 265 5.63 -6.71 26.19
C GLU A 265 4.64 -7.43 25.26
N ARG A 266 4.91 -7.43 23.95
CA ARG A 266 4.05 -8.11 22.96
C ARG A 266 4.03 -9.61 23.16
N THR A 267 5.18 -10.22 23.47
CA THR A 267 5.28 -11.67 23.75
C THR A 267 4.51 -12.04 25.01
N ALA A 268 4.69 -11.28 26.10
CA ALA A 268 3.99 -11.50 27.35
C ALA A 268 2.48 -11.33 27.19
N HIS A 269 2.05 -10.25 26.52
CA HIS A 269 0.64 -10.01 26.21
C HIS A 269 0.04 -11.12 25.34
N TYR A 270 0.73 -11.53 24.27
CA TYR A 270 0.26 -12.60 23.38
C TYR A 270 0.09 -13.92 24.15
N LYS A 271 1.09 -14.33 24.94
CA LYS A 271 1.02 -15.55 25.74
C LYS A 271 -0.14 -15.51 26.74
N ALA A 272 -0.28 -14.42 27.49
CA ALA A 272 -1.36 -14.25 28.46
C ALA A 272 -2.73 -14.21 27.77
N MET A 273 -2.83 -13.60 26.59
CA MET A 273 -4.07 -13.52 25.82
C MET A 273 -4.46 -14.90 25.29
N GLN A 274 -3.51 -15.67 24.74
CA GLN A 274 -3.76 -17.04 24.28
C GLN A 274 -4.25 -17.94 25.42
N GLN A 275 -3.61 -17.85 26.60
CA GLN A 275 -4.07 -18.58 27.77
C GLN A 275 -5.50 -18.21 28.15
N TRP A 276 -5.82 -16.91 28.23
CA TRP A 276 -7.17 -16.45 28.53
C TRP A 276 -8.20 -16.92 27.48
N LEU A 277 -7.85 -16.88 26.19
CA LEU A 277 -8.70 -17.35 25.10
C LEU A 277 -9.01 -18.84 25.25
N GLN A 278 -8.01 -19.66 25.59
CA GLN A 278 -8.17 -21.10 25.81
C GLN A 278 -9.04 -21.40 27.04
N GLU A 279 -8.74 -20.77 28.19
CA GLU A 279 -9.48 -20.99 29.45
C GLU A 279 -10.97 -20.59 29.32
N THR A 280 -11.28 -19.62 28.47
CA THR A 280 -12.64 -19.08 28.30
C THR A 280 -13.37 -19.60 27.06
N ASP A 281 -12.74 -20.40 26.20
CA ASP A 281 -13.28 -20.80 24.89
C ASP A 281 -14.70 -21.38 24.98
N THR A 282 -14.90 -22.37 25.84
CA THR A 282 -16.21 -23.02 26.01
C THR A 282 -17.31 -22.03 26.43
N LEU A 283 -17.01 -21.13 27.37
CA LEU A 283 -17.96 -20.12 27.84
C LEU A 283 -18.25 -19.08 26.75
N ARG A 284 -17.21 -18.59 26.05
CA ARG A 284 -17.34 -17.62 24.96
C ARG A 284 -18.14 -18.18 23.78
N ARG A 285 -17.93 -19.46 23.41
CA ARG A 285 -18.70 -20.14 22.36
C ARG A 285 -20.18 -20.27 22.72
N LYS A 286 -20.50 -20.68 23.96
CA LYS A 286 -21.89 -20.75 24.45
C LYS A 286 -22.57 -19.39 24.50
N LEU A 287 -21.88 -18.37 25.01
CA LEU A 287 -22.39 -17.00 25.00
C LEU A 287 -22.68 -16.56 23.57
N ARG A 288 -21.69 -16.64 22.67
CA ARG A 288 -21.86 -16.24 21.27
C ARG A 288 -23.06 -16.93 20.60
N ALA A 289 -23.31 -18.21 20.87
CA ALA A 289 -24.46 -18.93 20.32
C ALA A 289 -25.81 -18.31 20.73
N ILE A 290 -25.88 -17.68 21.90
CA ILE A 290 -27.07 -16.93 22.38
C ILE A 290 -27.05 -15.49 21.85
N GLU A 291 -25.91 -14.81 21.94
CA GLU A 291 -25.79 -13.36 21.66
C GLU A 291 -25.87 -13.06 20.16
N GLN A 292 -25.13 -13.80 19.34
CA GLN A 292 -24.91 -13.48 17.93
C GLN A 292 -26.19 -13.45 17.09
N PRO A 293 -27.12 -14.43 17.20
CA PRO A 293 -28.36 -14.39 16.42
C PRO A 293 -29.18 -13.12 16.71
N VAL A 294 -29.29 -12.74 17.99
CA VAL A 294 -30.03 -11.56 18.43
C VAL A 294 -29.34 -10.27 17.99
N LEU A 295 -28.01 -10.21 18.11
CA LEU A 295 -27.24 -9.05 17.66
C LEU A 295 -27.35 -8.85 16.15
N LEU A 296 -27.25 -9.92 15.35
CA LEU A 296 -27.37 -9.84 13.89
C LEU A 296 -28.78 -9.50 13.43
N GLN A 297 -29.82 -10.03 14.09
CA GLN A 297 -31.23 -9.70 13.80
C GLN A 297 -31.52 -8.20 14.02
N HIS A 298 -30.81 -7.58 14.96
CA HIS A 298 -30.96 -6.17 15.29
C HIS A 298 -29.72 -5.33 14.88
N ALA A 299 -28.99 -5.78 13.85
CA ALA A 299 -27.87 -5.03 13.31
C ALA A 299 -28.37 -3.73 12.68
N THR A 300 -27.69 -2.62 12.96
CA THR A 300 -28.09 -1.28 12.48
C THR A 300 -27.22 -0.84 11.30
N ARG A 301 -27.37 0.43 10.87
CA ARG A 301 -26.71 1.01 9.69
C ARG A 301 -27.15 0.28 8.41
N GLU A 302 -26.26 -0.47 7.76
CA GLU A 302 -26.62 -1.20 6.54
C GLU A 302 -27.41 -2.50 6.82
N GLY A 303 -27.37 -2.97 8.06
CA GLY A 303 -28.02 -4.21 8.49
C GLY A 303 -27.30 -5.48 8.00
N PHE A 304 -27.50 -6.57 8.72
CA PHE A 304 -26.94 -7.89 8.38
C PHE A 304 -27.67 -8.56 7.21
N ASP A 305 -28.96 -8.28 7.04
CA ASP A 305 -29.80 -9.02 6.10
C ASP A 305 -29.53 -8.71 4.63
N LYS A 306 -28.83 -7.61 4.32
CA LYS A 306 -28.49 -7.23 2.94
C LYS A 306 -27.49 -8.18 2.27
N PHE A 307 -26.71 -8.93 3.04
CA PHE A 307 -25.67 -9.81 2.51
C PHE A 307 -26.26 -11.11 1.98
N ILE A 308 -25.63 -11.68 0.94
CA ILE A 308 -25.97 -13.01 0.42
C ILE A 308 -25.61 -14.10 1.44
N ASP A 309 -26.23 -15.27 1.32
CA ASP A 309 -26.07 -16.37 2.29
C ASP A 309 -24.61 -16.82 2.48
N LYS A 310 -23.83 -16.85 1.40
CA LYS A 310 -22.39 -17.14 1.45
C LYS A 310 -21.65 -16.23 2.45
N ILE A 311 -21.88 -14.92 2.37
CA ILE A 311 -21.26 -13.92 3.25
C ILE A 311 -21.82 -14.00 4.67
N LYS A 312 -23.15 -14.21 4.80
CA LYS A 312 -23.80 -14.43 6.10
C LYS A 312 -23.20 -15.63 6.84
N ILE A 313 -22.88 -16.71 6.14
CA ILE A 313 -22.21 -17.89 6.72
C ILE A 313 -20.82 -17.51 7.23
N MET A 314 -20.01 -16.78 6.46
CA MET A 314 -18.68 -16.31 6.88
C MET A 314 -18.74 -15.41 8.11
N ILE A 315 -19.68 -14.46 8.16
CA ILE A 315 -19.91 -13.59 9.32
C ILE A 315 -20.33 -14.42 10.55
N ARG A 316 -21.21 -15.41 10.38
CA ARG A 316 -21.69 -16.27 11.46
C ARG A 316 -20.59 -17.14 12.06
N LYS A 317 -19.70 -17.70 11.23
CA LYS A 317 -18.54 -18.49 11.69
C LYS A 317 -17.79 -17.79 12.83
N HIS A 318 -17.32 -18.59 13.79
CA HIS A 318 -16.43 -18.10 14.83
C HIS A 318 -15.13 -17.58 14.20
N PRO A 319 -14.53 -16.48 14.67
CA PRO A 319 -13.31 -15.93 14.09
C PRO A 319 -12.17 -16.94 13.97
N GLU A 320 -12.06 -17.85 14.95
CA GLU A 320 -11.03 -18.91 14.99
C GLU A 320 -11.31 -20.06 14.00
N ASP A 321 -12.54 -20.19 13.50
CA ASP A 321 -12.96 -21.25 12.57
C ASP A 321 -12.96 -20.76 11.10
N ARG A 322 -12.52 -19.51 10.85
CA ARG A 322 -12.45 -18.91 9.50
C ARG A 322 -11.07 -19.16 8.90
N ASN A 323 -11.04 -19.54 7.62
CA ASN A 323 -9.79 -19.42 6.85
C ASN A 323 -9.47 -17.95 6.55
N ALA A 324 -8.28 -17.67 6.00
CA ALA A 324 -7.80 -16.31 5.73
C ALA A 324 -8.76 -15.49 4.85
N TYR A 325 -9.29 -16.09 3.79
CA TYR A 325 -10.24 -15.43 2.89
C TYR A 325 -11.58 -15.14 3.59
N GLU A 326 -12.14 -16.11 4.31
CA GLU A 326 -13.37 -15.93 5.07
C GLU A 326 -13.21 -14.83 6.13
N ARG A 327 -12.02 -14.73 6.74
CA ARG A 327 -11.69 -13.67 7.69
C ARG A 327 -11.71 -12.30 7.02
N GLN A 328 -11.00 -12.12 5.90
CA GLN A 328 -10.96 -10.85 5.16
C GLN A 328 -12.37 -10.38 4.79
N ILE A 329 -13.16 -11.27 4.17
CA ILE A 329 -14.51 -10.96 3.72
C ILE A 329 -15.46 -10.71 4.88
N ALA A 330 -15.42 -11.53 5.94
CA ALA A 330 -16.28 -11.33 7.10
C ALA A 330 -15.93 -10.03 7.86
N GLU A 331 -14.65 -9.69 8.02
CA GLU A 331 -14.23 -8.44 8.66
C GLU A 331 -14.64 -7.23 7.82
N MET A 332 -14.47 -7.27 6.50
CA MET A 332 -14.91 -6.19 5.61
C MET A 332 -16.42 -6.01 5.62
N ALA A 333 -17.20 -7.10 5.52
CA ALA A 333 -18.66 -7.05 5.58
C ALA A 333 -19.14 -6.52 6.93
N SER A 334 -18.48 -6.92 8.04
CA SER A 334 -18.84 -6.48 9.39
C SER A 334 -18.59 -4.99 9.64
N ARG A 335 -17.80 -4.30 8.82
CA ARG A 335 -17.62 -2.84 8.91
C ARG A 335 -18.83 -2.05 8.44
N GLN A 336 -19.80 -2.71 7.80
CA GLN A 336 -20.94 -2.04 7.18
C GLN A 336 -22.15 -1.92 8.12
N PHE A 337 -22.18 -2.68 9.21
CA PHE A 337 -23.27 -2.66 10.20
C PHE A 337 -22.72 -2.60 11.61
N ASP A 338 -23.52 -2.09 12.54
CA ASP A 338 -23.14 -2.02 13.94
C ASP A 338 -23.94 -3.03 14.77
N LEU A 339 -23.30 -3.58 15.81
CA LEU A 339 -23.91 -4.52 16.76
C LEU A 339 -24.02 -3.85 18.13
N GLU A 340 -25.25 -3.51 18.52
CA GLU A 340 -25.54 -2.80 19.76
C GLU A 340 -25.49 -3.72 20.99
N GLN A 341 -24.29 -4.11 21.40
CA GLN A 341 -24.03 -4.99 22.55
C GLN A 341 -24.73 -4.54 23.84
N SER A 342 -24.81 -3.22 24.09
CA SER A 342 -25.44 -2.66 25.29
C SER A 342 -26.94 -2.93 25.39
N LYS A 343 -27.63 -3.09 24.26
CA LYS A 343 -29.09 -3.36 24.21
C LYS A 343 -29.43 -4.84 24.28
N LEU A 344 -28.43 -5.71 24.29
CA LEU A 344 -28.63 -7.16 24.32
C LEU A 344 -29.46 -7.65 25.54
N PRO A 345 -29.25 -7.14 26.78
CA PRO A 345 -30.02 -7.59 27.95
C PRO A 345 -31.53 -7.29 27.87
N GLU A 346 -31.91 -6.27 27.10
CA GLU A 346 -33.30 -5.88 26.84
C GLU A 346 -33.94 -6.73 25.75
N ARG A 347 -33.12 -7.24 24.82
CA ARG A 347 -33.55 -8.03 23.67
C ARG A 347 -33.69 -9.54 23.98
N LEU A 348 -32.94 -10.04 24.95
CA LEU A 348 -33.03 -11.43 25.42
C LEU A 348 -34.28 -11.63 26.31
N LYS A 349 -34.96 -12.78 26.19
CA LYS A 349 -36.22 -13.07 26.91
C LYS A 349 -36.27 -14.51 27.41
N GLY A 350 -36.96 -14.72 28.53
CA GLY A 350 -37.22 -16.06 29.08
C GLY A 350 -35.94 -16.84 29.37
N TYR A 351 -35.95 -18.13 29.03
CA TYR A 351 -34.86 -19.06 29.32
C TYR A 351 -33.50 -18.63 28.74
N THR A 352 -33.47 -18.05 27.54
CA THR A 352 -32.20 -17.63 26.90
C THR A 352 -31.53 -16.49 27.65
N LYS A 353 -32.32 -15.58 28.26
CA LYS A 353 -31.79 -14.53 29.14
C LYS A 353 -31.20 -15.12 30.41
N THR A 354 -31.90 -16.04 31.06
CA THR A 354 -31.42 -16.68 32.29
C THR A 354 -30.13 -17.47 32.07
N GLU A 355 -30.03 -18.25 30.99
CA GLU A 355 -28.81 -18.98 30.66
C GLU A 355 -27.66 -18.03 30.28
N TRP A 356 -27.95 -16.96 29.56
CA TRP A 356 -26.97 -15.91 29.25
C TRP A 356 -26.41 -15.24 30.51
N GLU A 357 -27.27 -14.87 31.48
CA GLU A 357 -26.85 -14.27 32.77
C GLU A 357 -25.97 -15.23 33.57
N LYS A 358 -26.31 -16.53 33.59
CA LYS A 358 -25.51 -17.58 34.23
C LYS A 358 -24.13 -17.71 33.58
N LEU A 359 -24.07 -17.77 32.24
CA LEU A 359 -22.81 -17.85 31.51
C LEU A 359 -21.95 -16.59 31.68
N ARG A 360 -22.56 -15.39 31.66
CA ARG A 360 -21.87 -14.12 31.96
C ARG A 360 -21.30 -14.08 33.37
N THR A 361 -22.05 -14.60 34.34
CA THR A 361 -21.57 -14.72 35.73
C THR A 361 -20.40 -15.68 35.84
N ALA A 362 -20.46 -16.83 35.16
CA ALA A 362 -19.37 -17.80 35.11
C ALA A 362 -18.11 -17.26 34.40
N LEU A 363 -18.26 -16.37 33.42
CA LEU A 363 -17.14 -15.76 32.70
C LEU A 363 -16.48 -14.61 33.47
N ARG A 364 -17.21 -13.94 34.38
CA ARG A 364 -16.74 -12.74 35.11
C ARG A 364 -15.38 -12.91 35.83
N PRO A 365 -15.08 -14.02 36.52
CA PRO A 365 -13.77 -14.22 37.15
C PRO A 365 -12.60 -14.28 36.16
N PHE A 366 -12.86 -14.71 34.92
CA PHE A 366 -11.86 -14.75 33.85
C PHE A 366 -11.69 -13.39 33.18
N GLU A 367 -12.75 -12.60 33.03
CA GLU A 367 -12.64 -11.23 32.50
C GLU A 367 -11.71 -10.35 33.34
N ALA A 368 -11.70 -10.52 34.67
CA ALA A 368 -10.77 -9.82 35.56
C ALA A 368 -9.29 -10.19 35.30
N LYS A 369 -9.03 -11.37 34.71
CA LYS A 369 -7.70 -11.85 34.33
C LYS A 369 -7.35 -11.55 32.87
N LYS A 370 -8.28 -10.99 32.10
CA LYS A 370 -8.04 -10.66 30.70
C LYS A 370 -6.89 -9.66 30.60
N PRO A 371 -5.84 -9.94 29.81
CA PRO A 371 -4.71 -9.03 29.69
C PRO A 371 -5.16 -7.65 29.23
N LYS A 372 -4.58 -6.60 29.83
CA LYS A 372 -4.81 -5.23 29.40
C LYS A 372 -4.30 -5.05 27.97
N LEU A 373 -5.06 -4.33 27.16
CA LEU A 373 -4.65 -4.00 25.79
C LEU A 373 -3.36 -3.19 25.80
N LEU A 374 -2.44 -3.54 24.91
CA LEU A 374 -1.27 -2.73 24.62
C LEU A 374 -1.67 -1.43 23.90
N PRO A 375 -0.81 -0.40 23.90
CA PRO A 375 -0.98 0.73 22.98
C PRO A 375 -1.15 0.23 21.56
N GLU A 376 -1.92 0.94 20.73
CA GLU A 376 -2.23 0.50 19.39
C GLU A 376 -1.88 1.55 18.33
N ILE A 377 -1.56 1.08 17.13
CA ILE A 377 -1.51 1.90 15.91
C ILE A 377 -2.70 1.53 15.03
N LYS A 378 -3.37 2.53 14.46
CA LYS A 378 -4.53 2.34 13.57
C LYS A 378 -4.11 2.38 12.11
N PHE A 379 -5.03 1.97 11.23
CA PHE A 379 -4.89 2.15 9.78
C PHE A 379 -3.65 1.49 9.17
N VAL A 380 -3.18 0.38 9.73
CA VAL A 380 -2.09 -0.44 9.19
C VAL A 380 -2.64 -1.70 8.50
N VAL A 381 -1.77 -2.47 7.84
CA VAL A 381 -2.08 -3.84 7.43
C VAL A 381 -1.32 -4.84 8.28
N SER A 382 -1.79 -6.08 8.23
CA SER A 382 -1.02 -7.26 8.58
C SER A 382 -1.49 -8.43 7.73
N ASP A 383 -0.90 -9.59 7.88
CA ASP A 383 -1.47 -10.80 7.29
C ASP A 383 -2.77 -11.26 7.97
N ALA A 384 -3.66 -11.85 7.16
CA ALA A 384 -4.90 -12.48 7.58
C ALA A 384 -4.64 -13.77 8.38
N GLY A 385 -3.50 -14.41 8.14
CA GLY A 385 -3.05 -15.62 8.80
C GLY A 385 -1.83 -16.23 8.10
N PRO A 386 -1.26 -17.31 8.64
CA PRO A 386 -0.02 -17.93 8.13
C PRO A 386 -0.19 -18.67 6.79
N ILE A 387 -1.43 -18.83 6.32
CA ILE A 387 -1.75 -19.48 5.05
C ILE A 387 -2.46 -18.43 4.20
N ALA A 388 -1.81 -18.01 3.11
CA ALA A 388 -2.38 -17.05 2.18
C ALA A 388 -3.65 -17.61 1.49
N PRO A 389 -4.65 -16.76 1.22
CA PRO A 389 -5.74 -17.08 0.31
C PRO A 389 -5.21 -17.49 -1.07
N VAL A 390 -5.92 -18.41 -1.72
CA VAL A 390 -5.58 -18.86 -3.07
C VAL A 390 -5.90 -17.75 -4.08
N THR A 391 -4.91 -17.32 -4.85
CA THR A 391 -5.10 -16.41 -5.99
C THR A 391 -5.44 -17.18 -7.26
N ARG A 392 -6.47 -16.72 -7.98
CA ARG A 392 -6.98 -17.34 -9.20
C ARG A 392 -7.12 -16.32 -10.31
N ILE A 393 -6.79 -16.73 -11.54
CA ILE A 393 -7.07 -15.92 -12.73
C ILE A 393 -8.59 -15.98 -13.01
N PRO A 394 -9.32 -14.83 -13.00
CA PRO A 394 -10.75 -14.81 -13.26
C PRO A 394 -11.11 -15.45 -14.60
N LYS A 395 -12.29 -16.09 -14.67
CA LYS A 395 -12.83 -16.83 -15.84
C LYS A 395 -12.06 -18.08 -16.26
N LYS A 396 -10.76 -18.18 -15.98
CA LYS A 396 -9.93 -19.35 -16.28
C LYS A 396 -9.85 -20.35 -15.12
N ASP A 397 -10.11 -19.88 -13.89
CA ASP A 397 -9.99 -20.64 -12.64
C ASP A 397 -8.62 -21.30 -12.42
N ILE A 398 -7.59 -20.72 -13.05
CA ILE A 398 -6.19 -21.17 -12.91
C ILE A 398 -5.65 -20.62 -11.60
N VAL A 399 -5.24 -21.51 -10.72
CA VAL A 399 -4.51 -21.16 -9.50
C VAL A 399 -3.10 -20.69 -9.85
N VAL A 400 -2.67 -19.60 -9.25
CA VAL A 400 -1.30 -19.10 -9.35
C VAL A 400 -0.67 -19.00 -7.97
N GLN A 401 0.63 -19.23 -7.92
CA GLN A 401 1.46 -19.00 -6.75
C GLN A 401 2.27 -17.71 -6.98
N PRO A 402 2.72 -17.02 -5.91
CA PRO A 402 3.62 -15.88 -6.02
C PRO A 402 4.83 -16.12 -6.94
#